data_AF-A0A2V8F8T0-F1
#
_entry.id   AF-A0A2V8F8T0-F1
#
_cell.length_a   1.000
_cell.length_b   1.000
_cell.length_c   1.000
_cell.angle_alpha   90.00
_cell.angle_beta   90.00
_cell.angle_gamma   90.00
#
_symmetry.space_group_name_H-M   'P 1'
#
loop_
_entity.id
_entity.type
_entity.pdbx_description
1 polymer ?
#
loop_
_entity_poly.entity_id
_entity_poly.type
_entity_poly.pdbx_seq_one_letter_code
_entity_poly.pdbx_strand_id
1 'polypeptide(L)'
;MTRHPLLLASFSTLLAQSASGCGNQATTAPTTTTSTTSTTAATTAATTTTTTASSGSTEFFVGDLAPKGAGFYSFTVTNAGTVAITLVSVNRGGLPALAALGLGFGVPSGAGCATTISLSTGAALAAQIATSAGAGIYCVELHDQGTLTSAVSFVVRIVHT
;
A
#
# COMPACT_ATOMS: atom_id res chain seq x y z
N MET A 1 -5.06 49.33 3.37
CA MET A 1 -5.83 49.04 4.61
C MET A 1 -7.18 48.48 4.18
N THR A 2 -7.30 47.16 4.09
CA THR A 2 -8.53 46.51 3.62
C THR A 2 -8.68 45.22 4.41
N ARG A 3 -9.54 45.27 5.43
CA ARG A 3 -9.80 44.20 6.38
C ARG A 3 -10.66 43.12 5.71
N HIS A 4 -10.17 41.88 5.68
CA HIS A 4 -10.95 40.70 5.30
C HIS A 4 -11.52 40.04 6.56
N PRO A 5 -12.83 39.69 6.59
CA PRO A 5 -13.45 39.07 7.75
C PRO A 5 -13.13 37.57 7.85
N LEU A 6 -12.73 37.16 9.05
CA LEU A 6 -12.59 35.78 9.51
C LEU A 6 -13.97 35.12 9.59
N LEU A 7 -14.20 34.04 8.85
CA LEU A 7 -15.34 33.16 9.02
C LEU A 7 -14.88 31.92 9.80
N LEU A 8 -15.25 31.87 11.09
CA LEU A 8 -15.14 30.66 11.91
C LEU A 8 -16.27 29.71 11.51
N ALA A 9 -15.91 28.52 11.02
CA ALA A 9 -16.82 27.39 10.91
C ALA A 9 -16.43 26.32 11.92
N SER A 10 -17.20 26.26 13.01
CA SER A 10 -17.19 25.17 13.98
C SER A 10 -17.79 23.92 13.35
N PHE A 11 -17.11 22.79 13.43
CA PHE A 11 -17.70 21.49 13.10
C PHE A 11 -17.53 20.51 14.26
N SER A 12 -18.68 20.05 14.73
CA SER A 12 -18.89 19.16 15.86
C SER A 12 -18.34 17.75 15.63
N THR A 13 -17.70 17.22 16.67
CA THR A 13 -17.31 15.83 16.85
C THR A 13 -18.53 14.92 16.99
N LEU A 14 -18.59 13.84 16.22
CA LEU A 14 -19.45 12.69 16.51
C LEU A 14 -18.56 11.47 16.81
N LEU A 15 -18.65 11.01 18.06
CA LEU A 15 -18.18 9.69 18.49
C LEU A 15 -19.11 8.61 17.95
N ALA A 16 -18.55 7.53 17.41
CA ALA A 16 -19.22 6.23 17.35
C ALA A 16 -18.22 5.15 17.80
N GLN A 17 -18.49 4.58 18.98
CA GLN A 17 -17.87 3.37 19.50
C GLN A 17 -18.74 2.18 19.08
N SER A 18 -18.15 1.07 18.63
CA SER A 18 -18.88 -0.19 18.48
C SER A 18 -17.99 -1.41 18.72
N ALA A 19 -18.25 -2.02 19.89
CA ALA A 19 -18.41 -3.44 20.20
C ALA A 19 -17.29 -4.45 19.89
N SER A 20 -16.72 -4.93 21.01
CA SER A 20 -16.04 -6.20 21.22
C SER A 20 -16.93 -7.40 20.90
N GLY A 21 -16.45 -8.29 20.03
CA GLY A 21 -17.02 -9.61 19.78
C GLY A 21 -16.09 -10.70 20.32
N CYS A 22 -16.42 -11.25 21.48
CA CYS A 22 -15.86 -12.49 21.99
C CYS A 22 -16.60 -13.67 21.34
N GLY A 23 -15.88 -14.59 20.69
CA GLY A 23 -16.41 -15.86 20.19
C GLY A 23 -15.40 -16.98 20.44
N ASN A 24 -15.60 -17.69 21.55
CA ASN A 24 -14.89 -18.93 21.89
C ASN A 24 -15.55 -20.13 21.17
N GLN A 25 -14.79 -21.23 21.09
CA GLN A 25 -15.22 -22.65 21.04
C GLN A 25 -15.06 -23.40 19.70
N ALA A 26 -14.01 -24.23 19.63
CA ALA A 26 -14.07 -25.61 19.10
C ALA A 26 -12.84 -26.37 19.63
N THR A 27 -12.95 -27.05 20.77
CA THR A 27 -13.20 -28.50 20.93
C THR A 27 -12.03 -29.38 20.50
N THR A 28 -11.25 -29.80 21.51
CA THR A 28 -10.26 -30.87 21.49
C THR A 28 -10.95 -32.24 21.40
N ALA A 29 -10.46 -33.12 20.52
CA ALA A 29 -10.74 -34.55 20.59
C ALA A 29 -9.41 -35.32 20.68
N PRO A 30 -9.22 -36.22 21.67
CA PRO A 30 -8.15 -37.19 21.68
C PRO A 30 -8.71 -38.58 21.32
N THR A 31 -8.17 -39.25 20.29
CA THR A 31 -8.41 -40.71 20.14
C THR A 31 -7.31 -41.41 19.33
N THR A 32 -6.52 -42.18 20.08
CA THR A 32 -6.12 -43.59 19.86
C THR A 32 -5.42 -44.01 18.56
N THR A 33 -4.14 -44.32 18.75
CA THR A 33 -3.27 -45.22 18.00
C THR A 33 -3.97 -46.50 17.52
N THR A 34 -3.98 -46.75 16.21
CA THR A 34 -4.10 -48.10 15.64
C THR A 34 -3.01 -48.27 14.60
N SER A 35 -2.07 -49.17 14.90
CA SER A 35 -0.97 -49.57 14.04
C SER A 35 -1.44 -50.77 13.21
N THR A 36 -1.59 -50.58 11.90
CA THR A 36 -1.84 -51.66 10.94
C THR A 36 -0.94 -51.47 9.73
N THR A 37 0.13 -52.24 9.70
CA THR A 37 1.00 -52.46 8.55
C THR A 37 0.18 -53.04 7.40
N SER A 38 0.00 -52.28 6.32
CA SER A 38 -0.59 -52.76 5.07
C SER A 38 0.13 -52.13 3.88
N THR A 39 0.90 -52.98 3.20
CA THR A 39 1.65 -52.70 1.97
C THR A 39 0.67 -52.28 0.87
N THR A 40 0.59 -50.97 0.60
CA THR A 40 -0.22 -50.40 -0.48
C THR A 40 0.68 -49.60 -1.39
N ALA A 41 0.71 -49.96 -2.68
CA ALA A 41 1.52 -49.34 -3.70
C ALA A 41 1.27 -47.82 -3.78
N ALA A 42 2.35 -47.04 -3.71
CA ALA A 42 2.30 -45.60 -3.81
C ALA A 42 1.99 -45.17 -5.26
N THR A 43 0.71 -44.95 -5.56
CA THR A 43 0.31 -44.13 -6.70
C THR A 43 0.37 -42.68 -6.26
N THR A 44 1.45 -41.99 -6.63
CA THR A 44 1.62 -40.54 -6.44
C THR A 44 0.55 -39.80 -7.26
N ALA A 45 -0.59 -39.50 -6.64
CA ALA A 45 -1.58 -38.60 -7.22
C ALA A 45 -0.98 -37.19 -7.27
N ALA A 46 -0.68 -36.71 -8.47
CA ALA A 46 -0.24 -35.35 -8.68
C ALA A 46 -1.40 -34.39 -8.38
N THR A 47 -1.31 -33.68 -7.26
CA THR A 47 -2.25 -32.59 -6.93
C THR A 47 -1.99 -31.42 -7.89
N THR A 48 -2.78 -31.30 -8.95
CA THR A 48 -2.81 -30.10 -9.79
C THR A 48 -3.38 -28.93 -8.98
N THR A 49 -2.50 -28.10 -8.43
CA THR A 49 -2.85 -26.79 -7.88
C THR A 49 -3.37 -25.91 -9.01
N THR A 50 -4.69 -25.68 -9.01
CA THR A 50 -5.32 -24.74 -9.94
C THR A 50 -5.05 -23.35 -9.38
N THR A 51 -4.04 -22.67 -9.92
CA THR A 51 -3.73 -21.28 -9.56
C THR A 51 -4.78 -20.37 -10.20
N THR A 52 -5.80 -19.98 -9.44
CA THR A 52 -6.76 -18.96 -9.87
C THR A 52 -5.99 -17.66 -10.09
N ALA A 53 -6.00 -17.14 -11.33
CA ALA A 53 -5.37 -15.87 -11.64
C ALA A 53 -6.10 -14.76 -10.88
N SER A 54 -5.39 -14.10 -9.95
CA SER A 54 -5.91 -12.91 -9.28
C SER A 54 -5.97 -11.76 -10.30
N SER A 55 -7.15 -11.19 -10.49
CA SER A 55 -7.36 -9.99 -11.29
C SER A 55 -6.74 -8.79 -10.58
N GLY A 56 -5.52 -8.42 -10.98
CA GLY A 56 -4.86 -7.20 -10.49
C GLY A 56 -5.31 -5.93 -11.23
N SER A 57 -5.45 -4.83 -10.50
CA SER A 57 -5.53 -3.46 -11.03
C SER A 57 -4.14 -2.83 -11.11
N THR A 58 -3.92 -1.95 -12.09
CA THR A 58 -2.69 -1.15 -12.20
C THR A 58 -3.06 0.32 -12.36
N GLU A 59 -2.48 1.17 -11.52
CA GLU A 59 -2.68 2.62 -11.51
C GLU A 59 -1.35 3.34 -11.69
N PHE A 60 -1.38 4.49 -12.38
CA PHE A 60 -0.23 5.36 -12.57
C PHE A 60 -0.55 6.75 -12.05
N PHE A 61 0.33 7.28 -11.21
CA PHE A 61 0.28 8.64 -10.71
C PHE A 61 1.46 9.43 -11.23
N VAL A 62 1.18 10.60 -11.80
CA VAL A 62 2.18 11.53 -12.32
C VAL A 62 2.09 12.81 -11.52
N GLY A 63 3.24 13.38 -11.18
CA GLY A 63 3.30 14.63 -10.43
C GLY A 63 4.62 15.34 -10.53
N ASP A 64 4.66 16.51 -9.92
CA ASP A 64 5.86 17.30 -9.73
C ASP A 64 6.15 17.46 -8.24
N LEU A 65 7.42 17.45 -7.88
CA LEU A 65 7.89 17.63 -6.52
C LEU A 65 8.92 18.75 -6.48
N ALA A 66 8.59 19.82 -5.76
CA ALA A 66 9.51 20.91 -5.49
C ALA A 66 10.54 20.51 -4.40
N PRO A 67 11.69 21.20 -4.31
CA PRO A 67 12.60 21.06 -3.17
C PRO A 67 11.89 21.21 -1.83
N LYS A 68 12.20 20.31 -0.89
CA LYS A 68 11.55 20.15 0.43
C LYS A 68 10.03 19.92 0.38
N GLY A 69 9.49 19.64 -0.79
CA GLY A 69 8.08 19.38 -0.99
C GLY A 69 7.69 17.96 -0.61
N ALA A 70 6.38 17.76 -0.47
CA ALA A 70 5.75 16.46 -0.33
C ALA A 70 4.43 16.46 -1.11
N GLY A 71 3.99 15.28 -1.54
CA GLY A 71 2.70 15.06 -2.20
C GLY A 71 2.22 13.64 -1.94
N PHE A 72 0.92 13.40 -2.05
CA PHE A 72 0.36 12.06 -1.88
C PHE A 72 -0.78 11.80 -2.87
N TYR A 73 -1.01 10.52 -3.16
CA TYR A 73 -2.06 10.04 -4.04
C TYR A 73 -2.81 8.92 -3.36
N SER A 74 -4.14 8.97 -3.40
CA SER A 74 -4.99 7.93 -2.87
C SER A 74 -5.45 6.97 -3.96
N PHE A 75 -5.58 5.69 -3.62
CA PHE A 75 -6.14 4.66 -4.47
C PHE A 75 -6.99 3.71 -3.63
N THR A 76 -7.88 2.96 -4.28
CA THR A 76 -8.78 2.02 -3.60
C THR A 76 -8.40 0.59 -3.93
N VAL A 77 -8.17 -0.20 -2.89
CA VAL A 77 -7.98 -1.64 -2.98
C VAL A 77 -9.36 -2.30 -2.78
N THR A 78 -9.86 -2.99 -3.81
CA THR A 78 -11.22 -3.57 -3.79
C THR A 78 -11.27 -4.93 -3.11
N ASN A 79 -10.22 -5.73 -3.23
CA ASN A 79 -10.11 -7.04 -2.58
C ASN A 79 -8.88 -7.06 -1.68
N ALA A 80 -8.88 -7.85 -0.62
CA ALA A 80 -7.66 -8.01 0.16
C ALA A 80 -6.60 -8.74 -0.68
N GLY A 81 -5.37 -8.23 -0.69
CA GLY A 81 -4.27 -8.85 -1.43
C GLY A 81 -2.99 -8.03 -1.43
N THR A 82 -2.15 -8.24 -2.43
CA THR A 82 -0.81 -7.63 -2.49
C THR A 82 -0.86 -6.28 -3.18
N VAL A 83 -0.31 -5.26 -2.54
CA VAL A 83 -0.03 -3.95 -3.11
C VAL A 83 1.46 -3.84 -3.40
N ALA A 84 1.82 -3.53 -4.64
CA ALA A 84 3.18 -3.29 -5.09
C ALA A 84 3.32 -1.89 -5.65
N ILE A 85 4.18 -1.07 -5.05
CA ILE A 85 4.40 0.32 -5.44
C ILE A 85 5.79 0.43 -6.06
N THR A 86 5.84 1.05 -7.23
CA THR A 86 7.06 1.29 -7.98
C THR A 86 7.21 2.79 -8.27
N LEU A 87 8.27 3.44 -7.78
CA LEU A 87 8.71 4.72 -8.34
C LEU A 87 9.39 4.42 -9.68
N VAL A 88 8.70 4.73 -10.78
CA VAL A 88 9.08 4.31 -12.15
C VAL A 88 10.06 5.30 -12.77
N SER A 89 9.85 6.59 -12.56
CA SER A 89 10.73 7.63 -13.11
C SER A 89 10.80 8.84 -12.20
N VAL A 90 11.94 9.51 -12.24
CA VAL A 90 12.18 10.83 -11.68
C VAL A 90 12.95 11.58 -12.75
N ASN A 91 12.40 12.69 -13.24
CA ASN A 91 13.01 13.49 -14.29
C ASN A 91 13.18 14.94 -13.83
N ARG A 92 14.25 15.58 -14.28
CA ARG A 92 14.55 17.00 -14.05
C ARG A 92 14.75 17.68 -15.40
N GLY A 93 13.93 18.68 -15.71
CA GLY A 93 14.02 19.39 -16.99
C GLY A 93 13.82 18.47 -18.20
N GLY A 94 12.97 17.45 -18.09
CA GLY A 94 12.70 16.48 -19.15
C GLY A 94 13.73 15.35 -19.31
N LEU A 95 14.78 15.32 -18.48
CA LEU A 95 15.81 14.27 -18.51
C LEU A 95 15.74 13.39 -17.25
N PRO A 96 16.08 12.09 -17.34
CA PRO A 96 16.16 11.23 -16.16
C PRO A 96 17.10 11.81 -15.10
N ALA A 97 16.67 11.76 -13.84
CA ALA A 97 17.42 12.23 -12.69
C ALA A 97 17.72 11.07 -11.73
N LEU A 98 18.95 11.02 -11.22
CA LEU A 98 19.39 10.05 -10.20
C LEU A 98 19.00 10.48 -8.77
N ALA A 99 17.96 11.30 -8.63
CA ALA A 99 17.51 11.78 -7.32
C ALA A 99 16.75 10.68 -6.58
N ALA A 100 17.07 10.51 -5.29
CA ALA A 100 16.28 9.68 -4.39
C ALA A 100 15.16 10.52 -3.77
N LEU A 101 13.95 9.98 -3.77
CA LEU A 101 12.79 10.53 -3.09
C LEU A 101 12.44 9.64 -1.89
N GLY A 102 11.82 10.23 -0.88
CA GLY A 102 11.08 9.45 0.10
C GLY A 102 9.85 8.89 -0.57
N LEU A 103 9.62 7.59 -0.43
CA LEU A 103 8.45 6.87 -0.92
C LEU A 103 7.75 6.23 0.29
N GLY A 104 6.51 6.61 0.53
CA GLY A 104 5.69 6.14 1.64
C GLY A 104 4.45 5.40 1.16
N PHE A 105 3.98 4.47 1.99
CA PHE A 105 2.68 3.80 1.86
C PHE A 105 1.94 3.89 3.19
N GLY A 106 0.65 4.18 3.15
CA GLY A 106 -0.17 4.31 4.35
C GLY A 106 -1.65 4.50 4.09
N VAL A 107 -2.32 5.14 5.04
CA VAL A 107 -3.75 5.47 4.96
C VAL A 107 -3.96 6.99 4.91
N PRO A 108 -4.94 7.51 4.15
CA PRO A 108 -5.20 8.94 4.12
C PRO A 108 -5.49 9.50 5.52
N SER A 109 -4.91 10.66 5.83
CA SER A 109 -5.12 11.37 7.11
C SER A 109 -5.20 12.88 6.85
N GLY A 110 -6.42 13.41 6.87
CA GLY A 110 -6.69 14.80 6.51
C GLY A 110 -6.23 15.11 5.09
N ALA A 111 -5.29 16.04 4.94
CA ALA A 111 -4.69 16.43 3.66
C ALA A 111 -3.31 15.78 3.44
N GLY A 112 -3.07 14.59 4.01
CA GLY A 112 -1.80 13.88 3.89
C GLY A 112 -1.97 12.36 3.91
N CYS A 113 -0.82 11.67 3.96
CA CYS A 113 -0.74 10.23 4.06
C CYS A 113 -0.10 9.85 5.41
N ALA A 114 -0.83 9.12 6.26
CA ALA A 114 -0.25 8.55 7.47
C ALA A 114 0.53 7.29 7.09
N THR A 115 1.81 7.47 6.71
CA THR A 115 2.67 6.39 6.21
C THR A 115 2.98 5.37 7.31
N THR A 116 2.76 4.09 7.02
CA THR A 116 3.16 2.94 7.86
C THR A 116 4.45 2.29 7.36
N ILE A 117 4.76 2.42 6.08
CA ILE A 117 5.99 1.97 5.45
C ILE A 117 6.59 3.17 4.70
N SER A 118 7.87 3.46 4.93
CA SER A 118 8.59 4.53 4.23
C SER A 118 10.03 4.12 3.95
N LEU A 119 10.53 4.48 2.77
CA LEU A 119 11.92 4.25 2.39
C LEU A 119 12.43 5.37 1.46
N SER A 120 13.76 5.49 1.37
CA SER A 120 14.41 6.38 0.41
C SER A 120 14.76 5.59 -0.84
N THR A 121 14.31 6.00 -2.02
CA THR A 121 14.61 5.30 -3.28
C THR A 121 14.63 6.19 -4.50
N GLY A 122 15.36 5.75 -5.52
CA GLY A 122 15.30 6.31 -6.87
C GLY A 122 14.32 5.54 -7.76
N ALA A 123 14.20 6.01 -9.00
CA ALA A 123 13.46 5.31 -10.05
C ALA A 123 14.01 3.88 -10.26
N ALA A 124 13.13 2.90 -10.36
CA ALA A 124 13.47 1.50 -10.60
C ALA A 124 12.40 0.77 -11.43
N LEU A 125 12.76 -0.41 -11.92
CA LEU A 125 11.87 -1.31 -12.66
C LEU A 125 11.16 -2.32 -11.75
N ALA A 126 11.71 -2.58 -10.56
CA ALA A 126 11.16 -3.47 -9.56
C ALA A 126 10.41 -2.67 -8.48
N ALA A 127 9.38 -3.27 -7.89
CA ALA A 127 8.64 -2.67 -6.79
C ALA A 127 9.57 -2.42 -5.60
N GLN A 128 9.58 -1.19 -5.10
CA GLN A 128 10.37 -0.84 -3.91
C GLN A 128 9.57 -1.12 -2.63
N ILE A 129 8.24 -1.03 -2.67
CA ILE A 129 7.35 -1.46 -1.58
C ILE A 129 6.45 -2.56 -2.11
N ALA A 130 6.40 -3.69 -1.40
CA ALA A 130 5.45 -4.77 -1.62
C ALA A 130 4.89 -5.22 -0.27
N THR A 131 3.58 -5.12 -0.08
CA THR A 131 2.89 -5.42 1.18
C THR A 131 1.52 -6.03 0.93
N SER A 132 0.98 -6.76 1.91
CA SER A 132 -0.44 -7.10 1.92
C SER A 132 -1.27 -5.93 2.44
N ALA A 133 -2.47 -5.76 1.89
CA ALA A 133 -3.47 -4.78 2.28
C ALA A 133 -4.86 -5.41 2.26
N GLY A 134 -5.75 -4.95 3.14
CA GLY A 134 -7.17 -5.30 3.08
C GLY A 134 -7.90 -4.47 2.02
N ALA A 135 -9.19 -4.73 1.83
CA ALA A 135 -10.03 -3.81 1.07
C ALA A 135 -10.12 -2.45 1.80
N GLY A 136 -9.92 -1.34 1.10
CA GLY A 136 -9.89 -0.02 1.71
C GLY A 136 -9.24 1.05 0.83
N ILE A 137 -9.18 2.28 1.35
CA ILE A 137 -8.50 3.40 0.70
C ILE A 137 -7.11 3.55 1.31
N TYR A 138 -6.11 3.54 0.45
CA TYR A 138 -4.71 3.70 0.80
C TYR A 138 -4.13 4.91 0.09
N CYS A 139 -2.96 5.33 0.55
CA CYS A 139 -2.20 6.39 -0.10
C CYS A 139 -0.75 6.03 -0.28
N VAL A 140 -0.16 6.61 -1.32
CA VAL A 140 1.29 6.71 -1.48
C VAL A 140 1.72 8.15 -1.26
N GLU A 141 2.83 8.34 -0.55
CA GLU A 141 3.45 9.64 -0.34
C GLU A 141 4.78 9.68 -1.09
N LEU A 142 5.09 10.83 -1.69
CA LEU A 142 6.42 11.17 -2.16
C LEU A 142 6.87 12.45 -1.49
N HIS A 143 8.11 12.48 -0.98
CA HIS A 143 8.69 13.70 -0.44
C HIS A 143 10.18 13.83 -0.79
N ASP A 144 10.65 15.07 -0.80
CA ASP A 144 12.07 15.35 -0.94
C ASP A 144 12.79 15.04 0.38
N GLN A 145 13.88 14.28 0.29
CA GLN A 145 14.77 13.97 1.41
C GLN A 145 15.70 15.14 1.80
N GLY A 146 15.46 16.33 1.23
CA GLY A 146 16.29 17.52 1.35
C GLY A 146 17.45 17.58 0.35
N THR A 147 17.38 16.77 -0.73
CA THR A 147 18.45 16.65 -1.73
C THR A 147 18.10 17.29 -3.07
N LEU A 148 16.81 17.56 -3.31
CA LEU A 148 16.40 18.24 -4.53
C LEU A 148 16.87 19.70 -4.53
N THR A 149 17.52 20.10 -5.61
CA THR A 149 17.95 21.49 -5.84
C THR A 149 17.05 22.24 -6.82
N SER A 150 16.12 21.52 -7.47
CA SER A 150 15.12 22.03 -8.41
C SER A 150 13.95 21.03 -8.46
N ALA A 151 12.82 21.47 -8.99
CA ALA A 151 11.65 20.61 -9.13
C ALA A 151 11.94 19.40 -10.04
N VAL A 152 11.33 18.26 -9.71
CA VAL A 152 11.38 17.04 -10.51
C VAL A 152 9.96 16.58 -10.83
N SER A 153 9.76 16.03 -12.02
CA SER A 153 8.54 15.30 -12.36
C SER A 153 8.75 13.81 -12.09
N PHE A 154 7.75 13.10 -11.58
CA PHE A 154 7.85 11.68 -11.28
C PHE A 154 6.66 10.89 -11.82
N VAL A 155 6.84 9.58 -11.92
CA VAL A 155 5.76 8.61 -12.17
C VAL A 155 5.84 7.50 -11.14
N VAL A 156 4.73 7.23 -10.46
CA VAL A 156 4.55 6.06 -9.58
C VAL A 156 3.56 5.10 -10.21
N ARG A 157 3.89 3.81 -10.21
CA ARG A 157 3.00 2.72 -10.58
C ARG A 157 2.58 1.96 -9.33
N ILE A 158 1.29 1.71 -9.19
CA ILE A 158 0.73 0.87 -8.14
C ILE A 158 0.04 -0.32 -8.79
N VAL A 159 0.36 -1.52 -8.34
CA VAL A 159 -0.35 -2.75 -8.70
C VAL A 159 -1.00 -3.30 -7.45
N HIS A 160 -2.30 -3.60 -7.50
CA HIS A 160 -3.06 -4.20 -6.40
C HIS A 160 -4.09 -5.20 -6.93
N THR A 161 -4.73 -5.99 -6.07
CA THR A 161 -5.68 -7.06 -6.43
C THR A 161 -7.00 -6.89 -5.71
#